data_AF-A0A6J6GBZ5-F1
#
_entry.id   AF-A0A6J6GBZ5-F1
#
_cell.length_a   1.000
_cell.length_b   1.000
_cell.length_c   1.000
_cell.angle_alpha   90.00
_cell.angle_beta   90.00
_cell.angle_gamma   90.00
#
_symmetry.space_group_name_H-M   'P 1'
#
loop_
_entity.id
_entity.type
_entity.pdbx_description
1 polymer ?
#
loop_
_entity_poly.entity_id
_entity_poly.type
_entity_poly.pdbx_seq_one_letter_code
_entity_poly.pdbx_strand_id
1 'polypeptide(L)'
;MTVAVLAGGISRNYPAGHEKLFVEIAETGLLISEVMPQVSALPARFLIRNRLIAALSRGTIVVEAAFRSGSIRTAREASEIFRPVMAVPGPINSPTSEGSHRLITDRCAELVSSIGDVMELVMPLGNG
;
A
#
# COMPACT_ATOMS: atom_id res chain seq x y z
N MET A 1 7.02 -0.39 13.77
CA MET A 1 6.31 0.91 13.76
C MET A 1 5.38 0.93 12.56
N THR A 2 4.11 1.29 12.76
CA THR A 2 3.11 1.40 11.68
C THR A 2 2.86 2.86 11.36
N VAL A 3 2.70 3.19 10.07
CA VAL A 3 2.35 4.53 9.61
C VAL A 3 1.09 4.43 8.76
N ALA A 4 0.04 5.17 9.13
CA ALA A 4 -1.19 5.25 8.34
C ALA A 4 -1.27 6.59 7.60
N VAL A 5 -1.43 6.53 6.28
CA VAL A 5 -1.66 7.72 5.46
C VAL A 5 -3.16 7.86 5.20
N LEU A 6 -3.73 9.01 5.53
CA LEU A 6 -5.18 9.26 5.53
C LEU A 6 -5.64 9.98 4.24
N ALA A 7 -6.84 9.65 3.76
CA ALA A 7 -7.47 10.32 2.62
C ALA A 7 -8.25 11.59 3.00
N GLY A 8 -8.42 11.83 4.31
CA GLY A 8 -8.99 13.04 4.91
C GLY A 8 -8.04 13.62 5.94
N GLY A 9 -8.47 14.66 6.65
CA GLY A 9 -7.68 15.31 7.70
C GLY A 9 -7.55 14.46 8.95
N ILE A 10 -6.49 14.70 9.73
CA ILE A 10 -6.17 13.94 10.94
C ILE A 10 -7.24 14.02 12.05
N SER A 11 -8.15 15.00 12.00
CA SER A 11 -9.25 15.16 12.96
C SER A 11 -10.55 14.51 12.49
N ARG A 12 -10.56 13.85 11.32
CA ARG A 12 -11.72 13.14 10.77
C ARG A 12 -11.35 11.73 10.33
N ASN A 13 -11.46 10.79 11.26
CA ASN A 13 -11.23 9.37 11.00
C ASN A 13 -12.20 8.84 9.93
N TYR A 14 -11.66 8.15 8.93
CA TYR A 14 -12.45 7.41 7.94
C TYR A 14 -11.71 6.11 7.55
N PRO A 15 -12.43 4.97 7.48
CA PRO A 15 -13.82 4.80 7.87
C PRO A 15 -13.99 4.93 9.40
N ALA A 16 -15.17 5.37 9.85
CA ALA A 16 -15.43 5.58 11.29
C ALA A 16 -15.27 4.30 12.12
N GLY A 17 -15.53 3.13 11.52
CA GLY A 17 -15.34 1.83 12.17
C GLY A 17 -13.89 1.50 12.55
N HIS A 18 -12.90 2.24 12.07
CA HIS A 18 -11.48 2.03 12.38
C HIS A 18 -10.94 2.95 13.48
N GLU A 19 -11.80 3.64 14.24
CA GLU A 19 -11.38 4.62 15.26
C GLU A 19 -10.36 4.05 16.26
N LYS A 20 -10.63 2.87 16.83
CA LYS A 20 -9.71 2.21 17.77
C LYS A 20 -8.34 1.94 17.17
N LEU A 21 -8.30 1.49 15.91
CA LEU A 21 -7.06 1.20 15.19
C LEU A 21 -6.26 2.49 14.94
N PHE A 22 -6.92 3.60 14.62
CA PHE A 22 -6.22 4.88 14.46
C PHE A 22 -5.60 5.38 15.76
N VAL A 23 -6.29 5.19 16.90
CA VAL A 23 -5.74 5.51 18.23
C VAL A 23 -4.50 4.66 18.50
N GLU A 24 -4.57 3.35 18.30
CA GLU A 24 -3.44 2.42 18.52
C GLU A 24 -2.22 2.78 17.64
N ILE A 25 -2.45 3.11 16.37
CA ILE A 25 -1.39 3.57 15.47
C ILE A 25 -0.82 4.92 15.92
N ALA A 26 -1.64 5.85 16.42
CA ALA A 26 -1.17 7.14 16.90
C ALA A 26 -0.31 7.02 18.17
N GLU A 27 -0.58 6.03 19.04
CA GLU A 27 0.19 5.79 20.26
C GLU A 27 1.57 5.16 20.00
N THR A 28 1.68 4.31 18.97
CA THR A 28 2.89 3.49 18.72
C THR A 28 3.56 3.75 17.38
N GLY A 29 3.03 4.69 16.61
CA GLY A 29 3.39 4.94 15.22
C GLY A 29 3.04 6.36 14.78
N LEU A 30 2.46 6.49 13.59
CA LEU A 30 2.18 7.81 13.01
C LEU A 30 0.95 7.82 12.11
N LEU A 31 0.15 8.88 12.22
CA LEU A 31 -0.90 9.23 11.27
C LEU A 31 -0.42 10.41 10.41
N ILE A 32 -0.48 10.27 9.08
CA ILE A 32 -0.08 11.30 8.11
C ILE A 32 -1.28 11.69 7.25
N SER A 33 -1.43 12.99 7.00
CA SER A 33 -2.40 13.52 6.02
C SER A 33 -1.80 14.68 5.24
N GLU A 34 -2.15 14.81 3.96
CA GLU A 34 -1.77 15.95 3.11
C GLU A 34 -2.84 17.05 3.05
N VAL A 35 -3.91 16.93 3.83
CA VAL A 35 -5.01 17.92 3.87
C VAL A 35 -5.19 18.51 5.27
N MET A 36 -5.88 19.65 5.35
CA MET A 36 -6.16 20.32 6.61
C MET A 36 -6.91 19.40 7.59
N PRO A 37 -6.68 19.52 8.92
CA PRO A 37 -7.14 18.55 9.92
C PRO A 37 -8.63 18.19 9.87
N GLN A 38 -9.49 19.14 9.51
CA GLN A 38 -10.95 18.98 9.52
C GLN A 38 -11.56 18.55 8.18
N VAL A 39 -10.74 18.28 7.16
CA VAL A 39 -11.24 17.92 5.82
C VAL A 39 -11.76 16.48 5.82
N SER A 40 -12.99 16.28 5.35
CA SER A 40 -13.54 14.92 5.18
C SER A 40 -12.85 14.15 4.04
N ALA A 41 -12.77 12.83 4.17
CA ALA A 41 -12.32 11.96 3.10
C ALA A 41 -13.31 12.00 1.92
N LEU A 42 -12.78 12.03 0.69
CA LEU A 42 -13.56 12.00 -0.55
C LEU A 42 -13.01 10.90 -1.47
N PRO A 43 -13.84 10.24 -2.30
CA PRO A 43 -13.40 9.16 -3.18
C PRO A 43 -12.14 9.49 -4.01
N ALA A 44 -12.09 10.68 -4.61
CA ALA A 44 -10.93 11.13 -5.38
C ALA A 44 -9.64 11.22 -4.56
N ARG A 45 -9.73 11.53 -3.25
CA ARG A 45 -8.56 11.68 -2.38
C ARG A 45 -7.91 10.35 -2.01
N PHE A 46 -8.62 9.21 -2.11
CA PHE A 46 -7.99 7.91 -1.89
C PHE A 46 -6.89 7.64 -2.91
N LEU A 47 -7.14 8.02 -4.17
CA LEU A 47 -6.17 7.87 -5.24
C LEU A 47 -4.98 8.82 -5.04
N ILE A 48 -5.25 10.08 -4.67
CA ILE A 48 -4.19 11.05 -4.38
C ILE A 48 -3.35 10.61 -3.18
N ARG A 49 -3.98 10.08 -2.12
CA ARG A 49 -3.30 9.55 -0.93
C ARG A 49 -2.38 8.38 -1.25
N ASN A 50 -2.81 7.47 -2.13
CA ASN A 50 -2.06 6.26 -2.44
C ASN A 50 -0.65 6.54 -2.97
N ARG A 51 -0.45 7.64 -3.71
CA ARG A 51 0.88 8.07 -4.17
C ARG A 51 1.86 8.30 -3.01
N LEU A 52 1.36 8.77 -1.86
CA LEU A 52 2.19 8.99 -0.68
C LEU A 52 2.57 7.65 -0.04
N ILE A 53 1.67 6.67 -0.03
CA ILE A 53 1.98 5.31 0.45
C ILE A 53 3.11 4.72 -0.39
N ALA A 54 2.99 4.80 -1.72
CA ALA A 54 4.03 4.36 -2.64
C ALA A 54 5.37 5.07 -2.38
N ALA A 55 5.37 6.40 -2.32
CA ALA A 55 6.57 7.22 -2.19
C ALA A 55 7.29 7.07 -0.84
N LEU A 56 6.54 6.95 0.26
CA LEU A 56 7.09 6.80 1.62
C LEU A 56 7.60 5.39 1.91
N SER A 57 7.19 4.39 1.11
CA SER A 57 7.62 3.01 1.29
C SER A 57 9.01 2.75 0.71
N ARG A 58 9.73 1.78 1.29
CA ARG A 58 10.95 1.21 0.67
C ARG A 58 10.61 0.23 -0.45
N GLY A 59 9.43 -0.39 -0.39
CA GLY A 59 8.85 -1.27 -1.38
C GLY A 59 7.37 -1.51 -1.06
N THR A 60 6.59 -1.92 -2.05
CA THR A 60 5.14 -2.14 -1.92
C THR A 60 4.80 -3.60 -2.16
N ILE A 61 4.09 -4.24 -1.23
CA ILE A 61 3.63 -5.63 -1.36
C ILE A 61 2.11 -5.63 -1.59
N VAL A 62 1.67 -6.25 -2.68
CA VAL A 62 0.26 -6.52 -2.97
C VAL A 62 -0.05 -7.95 -2.57
N VAL A 63 -0.78 -8.11 -1.48
CA VAL A 63 -1.14 -9.44 -0.94
C VAL A 63 -2.35 -10.01 -1.69
N GLU A 64 -3.42 -9.21 -1.80
CA GLU A 64 -4.62 -9.54 -2.58
C GLU A 64 -5.17 -8.28 -3.26
N ALA A 65 -5.56 -8.40 -4.52
CA ALA A 65 -6.15 -7.33 -5.30
C ALA A 65 -7.03 -7.88 -6.43
N ALA A 66 -8.29 -7.45 -6.48
CA ALA A 66 -9.12 -7.61 -7.67
C ALA A 66 -8.60 -6.77 -8.84
N PHE A 67 -8.95 -7.13 -10.08
CA PHE A 67 -8.44 -6.49 -11.31
C PHE A 67 -8.58 -4.96 -11.38
N ARG A 68 -9.58 -4.38 -10.71
CA ARG A 68 -9.80 -2.91 -10.63
C ARG A 68 -9.57 -2.33 -9.22
N SER A 69 -8.79 -3.01 -8.39
CA SER A 69 -8.51 -2.59 -7.02
C SER A 69 -7.67 -1.31 -6.98
N GLY A 70 -7.94 -0.44 -6.01
CA GLY A 70 -7.11 0.73 -5.72
C GLY A 70 -5.65 0.37 -5.37
N SER A 71 -5.41 -0.84 -4.86
CA SER A 71 -4.07 -1.35 -4.55
C SER A 71 -3.19 -1.51 -5.80
N ILE A 72 -3.78 -1.88 -6.95
CA ILE A 72 -3.04 -1.99 -8.22
C ILE A 72 -2.48 -0.63 -8.63
N ARG A 73 -3.25 0.43 -8.41
CA ARG A 73 -2.79 1.78 -8.74
C ARG A 73 -1.62 2.19 -7.85
N THR A 74 -1.68 1.93 -6.54
CA THR A 74 -0.54 2.16 -5.63
C THR A 74 0.71 1.42 -6.09
N ALA A 75 0.57 0.16 -6.50
CA ALA A 75 1.66 -0.66 -7.01
C ALA A 75 2.28 -0.06 -8.29
N ARG A 76 1.45 0.39 -9.23
CA ARG A 76 1.94 1.07 -10.44
C ARG A 76 2.65 2.39 -10.12
N GLU A 77 2.07 3.21 -9.26
CA GLU A 77 2.69 4.47 -8.82
C GLU A 77 4.05 4.22 -8.13
N ALA A 78 4.18 3.14 -7.35
CA ALA A 78 5.46 2.72 -6.76
C ALA A 78 6.48 2.30 -7.82
N SER A 79 6.06 1.50 -8.80
CA SER A 79 6.91 1.06 -9.92
C SER A 79 7.41 2.25 -10.75
N GLU A 80 6.54 3.23 -11.02
CA GLU A 80 6.85 4.44 -11.78
C GLU A 80 7.96 5.30 -11.14
N ILE A 81 8.07 5.27 -9.80
CA ILE A 81 9.11 5.97 -9.04
C ILE A 81 10.28 5.05 -8.65
N PHE A 82 10.45 3.92 -9.34
CA PHE A 82 11.51 2.94 -9.14
C PHE A 82 11.57 2.35 -7.72
N ARG A 83 10.42 2.20 -7.06
CA ARG A 83 10.32 1.40 -5.83
C ARG A 83 10.03 -0.05 -6.17
N PRO A 84 10.69 -1.01 -5.51
CA PRO A 84 10.36 -2.43 -5.63
C PRO A 84 8.88 -2.68 -5.35
N VAL A 85 8.24 -3.41 -6.25
CA VAL A 85 6.86 -3.86 -6.08
C VAL A 85 6.87 -5.37 -6.07
N MET A 86 6.11 -5.93 -5.15
CA MET A 86 6.03 -7.35 -4.89
C MET A 86 4.57 -7.77 -4.91
N ALA A 87 4.29 -8.95 -5.42
CA ALA A 87 2.95 -9.51 -5.45
C ALA A 87 2.96 -10.94 -4.91
N VAL A 88 2.06 -11.19 -3.96
CA VAL A 88 1.85 -12.54 -3.43
C VAL A 88 0.95 -13.30 -4.41
N PRO A 89 1.34 -14.50 -4.88
CA PRO A 89 0.50 -15.29 -5.75
C PRO A 89 -0.68 -15.88 -4.97
N GLY A 90 -1.83 -15.99 -5.63
CA GLY A 90 -3.01 -16.66 -5.10
C GLY A 90 -3.66 -17.61 -6.11
N PRO A 91 -4.77 -18.28 -5.73
CA PRO A 91 -5.49 -19.21 -6.60
C PRO A 91 -5.93 -18.54 -7.91
N ILE A 92 -5.75 -19.24 -9.05
CA ILE A 92 -6.07 -18.74 -10.40
C ILE A 92 -7.56 -18.48 -10.63
N ASN A 93 -8.42 -19.10 -9.82
CA ASN A 93 -9.87 -18.97 -9.88
C ASN A 93 -10.41 -17.94 -8.86
N SER A 94 -9.54 -17.29 -8.09
CA SER A 94 -9.97 -16.26 -7.13
C SER A 94 -9.96 -14.89 -7.79
N PRO A 95 -11.09 -14.16 -7.81
CA PRO A 95 -11.15 -12.79 -8.30
C PRO A 95 -10.20 -11.83 -7.57
N THR A 96 -9.84 -12.13 -6.31
CA THR A 96 -8.90 -11.32 -5.52
C THR A 96 -7.43 -11.58 -5.85
N SER A 97 -7.12 -12.58 -6.68
CA SER A 97 -5.76 -12.85 -7.17
C SER A 97 -5.46 -12.16 -8.51
N GLU A 98 -6.49 -11.80 -9.28
CA GLU A 98 -6.36 -11.31 -10.66
C GLU A 98 -5.43 -10.09 -10.78
N GLY A 99 -5.47 -9.19 -9.80
CA GLY A 99 -4.62 -8.01 -9.74
C GLY A 99 -3.16 -8.35 -9.49
N SER A 100 -2.88 -9.25 -8.55
CA SER A 100 -1.52 -9.74 -8.28
C SER A 100 -0.94 -10.43 -9.51
N HIS A 101 -1.71 -11.32 -10.16
CA HIS A 101 -1.30 -12.01 -11.38
C HIS A 101 -1.03 -11.04 -12.52
N ARG A 102 -1.87 -10.01 -12.67
CA ARG A 102 -1.66 -8.97 -13.68
C ARG A 102 -0.38 -8.18 -13.44
N LEU A 103 -0.11 -7.77 -12.21
CA LEU A 103 1.12 -7.03 -11.88
C LEU A 103 2.38 -7.85 -12.20
N ILE A 104 2.37 -9.15 -11.91
CA ILE A 104 3.47 -10.07 -12.26
C ILE A 104 3.61 -10.20 -13.79
N THR A 105 2.49 -10.42 -14.48
CA THR A 105 2.46 -10.59 -15.95
C THR A 105 2.95 -9.35 -16.68
N ASP A 106 2.55 -8.17 -16.21
CA ASP A 106 2.92 -6.86 -16.78
C ASP A 106 4.36 -6.46 -16.42
N ARG A 107 5.11 -7.29 -15.66
CA ARG A 107 6.46 -7.00 -15.14
C ARG A 107 6.50 -5.74 -14.26
N CYS A 108 5.39 -5.41 -13.63
CA CYS A 108 5.32 -4.33 -12.64
C CYS A 108 5.70 -4.79 -11.24
N ALA A 109 5.59 -6.09 -10.94
CA ALA A 109 5.90 -6.65 -9.63
C ALA A 109 6.67 -7.97 -9.73
N GLU A 110 7.56 -8.19 -8.78
CA GLU A 110 8.19 -9.49 -8.56
C GLU A 110 7.25 -10.40 -7.76
N LEU A 111 7.21 -11.68 -8.13
CA LEU A 111 6.48 -12.68 -7.35
C LEU A 111 7.24 -12.95 -6.05
N VAL A 112 6.54 -12.82 -4.92
CA VAL A 112 7.09 -13.18 -3.61
C VAL A 112 6.19 -14.20 -2.92
N SER A 113 6.81 -15.22 -2.34
CA SER A 113 6.17 -16.33 -1.65
C SER A 113 6.66 -16.50 -0.21
N SER A 114 7.75 -15.80 0.16
CA SER A 114 8.34 -15.86 1.49
C SER A 114 8.77 -14.49 1.98
N ILE A 115 9.04 -14.39 3.29
CA ILE A 115 9.66 -13.20 3.88
C ILE A 115 11.07 -12.99 3.30
N GLY A 116 11.80 -14.06 2.98
CA GLY A 116 13.13 -13.99 2.38
C GLY A 116 13.10 -13.22 1.06
N ASP A 117 12.19 -13.58 0.16
CA ASP A 117 12.00 -12.95 -1.14
C ASP A 117 11.74 -11.44 -1.00
N VAL A 118 10.93 -11.06 0.00
CA VAL A 118 10.64 -9.66 0.29
C VAL A 118 11.90 -8.94 0.77
N MET A 119 12.64 -9.52 1.70
CA MET A 119 13.83 -8.90 2.27
C MET A 119 14.93 -8.72 1.22
N GLU A 120 15.12 -9.66 0.31
CA GLU A 120 16.07 -9.53 -0.80
C GLU A 120 15.81 -8.30 -1.67
N LEU A 121 14.54 -7.93 -1.86
CA LEU A 121 14.15 -6.81 -2.72
C LEU A 121 14.20 -5.45 -2.01
N VAL A 122 14.04 -5.41 -0.68
CA VAL A 122 14.00 -4.14 0.07
C VAL A 122 15.26 -3.86 0.88
N MET A 123 16.10 -4.85 1.16
CA MET A 123 17.37 -4.65 1.86
C MET A 123 18.42 -4.02 0.92
N PRO A 124 19.27 -3.11 1.41
CA PRO A 124 20.37 -2.58 0.62
C PRO A 124 21.41 -3.68 0.38
N LEU A 125 22.02 -3.71 -0.80
CA LEU A 125 23.17 -4.57 -1.06
C LEU A 125 24.29 -4.22 -0.07
N GLY A 126 24.69 -5.17 0.79
CA GLY A 126 25.86 -5.02 1.68
C GLY A 126 25.68 -5.35 3.17
N ASN A 127 24.49 -5.75 3.64
CA ASN A 127 24.26 -6.13 5.05
C ASN A 127 23.93 -7.63 5.21
N GLY A 128 24.79 -8.50 4.67
CA GLY A 128 24.78 -9.95 4.90
C GLY A 128 25.80 -10.36 5.96
#